data_AF-A0A2E8WCI0-F1
#
_entry.id   AF-A0A2E8WCI0-F1
#
_cell.length_a   1.000
_cell.length_b   1.000
_cell.length_c   1.000
_cell.angle_alpha   90.00
_cell.angle_beta   90.00
_cell.angle_gamma   90.00
#
_symmetry.space_group_name_H-M   'P 1'
#
loop_
_entity.id
_entity.type
_entity.pdbx_description
1 polymer ?
#
loop_
_entity_poly.entity_id
_entity_poly.type
_entity_poly.pdbx_seq_one_letter_code
_entity_poly.pdbx_strand_id
1 'polypeptide(L)'
;MTGILLVFCAGLFIGHWTRLTGRAAQLVDRLTWIVVFVLLFILGLSLGRNETFVSHLPRLGLTSLGIAWSCILGSAIVAWLAHRLTDERAS
;
A
#
# COMPACT_ATOMS: atom_id res chain seq x y z
N MET A 1 17.91 3.63 -0.46
CA MET A 1 16.75 2.95 -1.09
C MET A 1 16.86 1.42 -1.01
N THR A 2 18.04 0.84 -1.29
CA THR A 2 18.32 -0.60 -1.14
C THR A 2 18.04 -1.17 0.27
N GLY A 3 18.26 -0.40 1.33
CA GLY A 3 18.02 -0.85 2.71
C GLY A 3 16.56 -1.25 3.00
N ILE A 4 15.59 -0.49 2.51
CA ILE A 4 14.16 -0.81 2.72
C ILE A 4 13.77 -2.07 1.95
N LEU A 5 14.26 -2.22 0.72
CA LEU A 5 14.07 -3.42 -0.10
C LEU A 5 14.62 -4.67 0.60
N LEU A 6 15.83 -4.58 1.18
CA LEU A 6 16.44 -5.69 1.93
C LEU A 6 15.62 -6.08 3.15
N VAL A 7 15.13 -5.11 3.92
CA VAL A 7 14.27 -5.37 5.09
C VAL A 7 12.95 -6.00 4.68
N PHE A 8 12.33 -5.55 3.58
CA PHE A 8 11.07 -6.12 3.09
C PHE A 8 11.25 -7.55 2.59
N CYS A 9 12.32 -7.81 1.82
CA CYS A 9 12.68 -9.16 1.37
C CYS A 9 13.00 -10.08 2.55
N ALA A 10 13.78 -9.61 3.52
CA ALA A 10 14.09 -10.38 4.73
C ALA A 10 12.81 -10.69 5.53
N GLY A 11 11.91 -9.71 5.68
CA GLY A 11 10.62 -9.89 6.35
C GLY A 11 9.74 -10.95 5.67
N LEU A 12 9.67 -10.95 4.33
CA LEU A 12 8.97 -11.99 3.56
C LEU A 12 9.62 -13.37 3.73
N PHE A 13 10.94 -13.45 3.69
CA PHE A 13 11.68 -14.70 3.86
C PHE A 13 11.47 -15.30 5.26
N ILE A 14 11.58 -14.45 6.30
CA ILE A 14 11.35 -14.83 7.69
C ILE A 14 9.89 -15.21 7.89
N GLY A 15 8.94 -14.47 7.31
CA GLY A 15 7.51 -14.78 7.38
C GLY A 15 7.12 -16.07 6.65
N HIS A 16 7.82 -16.43 5.57
CA HIS A 16 7.61 -17.70 4.88
C HIS A 16 8.20 -18.89 5.65
N TRP A 17 9.40 -18.70 6.22
CA TRP A 17 10.09 -19.75 6.98
C TRP A 17 9.43 -20.01 8.33
N THR A 18 8.98 -18.95 9.00
CA THR A 18 8.24 -19.05 10.24
C THR A 18 6.82 -19.47 9.88
N ARG A 19 6.47 -20.75 10.05
CA ARG A 19 5.07 -21.17 9.97
C ARG A 19 4.29 -20.42 11.05
N LEU A 20 3.72 -19.25 10.72
CA LEU A 20 2.87 -18.46 11.60
C LEU A 20 1.58 -19.25 11.87
N THR A 21 1.63 -20.18 12.81
CA THR A 21 0.46 -20.96 13.22
C THR A 21 -0.40 -20.15 14.18
N GLY A 22 -1.64 -19.88 13.74
CA GLY A 22 -2.77 -19.38 14.53
C GLY A 22 -2.51 -18.10 15.35
N ARG A 23 -1.98 -18.26 16.56
CA ARG A 23 -1.81 -17.18 17.55
C ARG A 23 -0.75 -16.16 17.14
N ALA A 24 0.37 -16.61 16.56
CA ALA A 24 1.41 -15.71 16.09
C ALA A 24 0.94 -14.89 14.88
N ALA A 25 0.20 -15.51 13.95
CA ALA A 25 -0.40 -14.82 12.81
C ALA A 25 -1.38 -13.74 13.26
N GLN A 26 -2.29 -14.06 14.18
CA GLN A 26 -3.27 -13.11 14.72
C GLN A 26 -2.61 -11.96 15.48
N LEU A 27 -1.52 -12.22 16.22
CA LEU A 27 -0.79 -11.17 16.91
C LEU A 27 -0.14 -10.21 15.90
N VAL A 28 0.54 -10.74 14.88
CA VAL A 28 1.18 -9.95 13.82
C VAL A 28 0.15 -9.14 13.04
N ASP A 29 -1.00 -9.73 12.72
CA ASP A 29 -2.09 -9.03 12.03
C ASP A 29 -2.62 -7.85 12.86
N ARG A 30 -2.92 -8.08 14.14
CA ARG A 30 -3.36 -7.03 15.07
C ARG A 30 -2.29 -5.95 15.26
N LEU A 31 -1.02 -6.33 15.36
CA LEU A 31 0.10 -5.40 15.48
C LEU A 31 0.23 -4.55 14.22
N THR A 32 0.12 -5.16 13.04
CA THR A 32 0.16 -4.48 11.75
C THR A 32 -0.93 -3.41 11.69
N TRP A 33 -2.15 -3.75 12.09
CA TRP A 33 -3.26 -2.80 12.11
C TRP A 33 -2.98 -1.60 13.03
N ILE A 34 -2.51 -1.85 14.25
CA ILE A 34 -2.15 -0.80 15.23
C ILE A 34 -1.02 0.08 14.68
N VAL A 35 0.03 -0.54 14.13
CA VAL A 35 1.20 0.16 13.58
C VAL A 35 0.79 1.03 12.40
N VAL A 36 0.03 0.49 11.44
CA VAL A 36 -0.49 1.26 10.29
C VAL A 36 -1.32 2.44 10.77
N PHE A 37 -2.22 2.24 11.73
CA PHE A 37 -3.01 3.32 12.30
C PHE A 37 -2.14 4.42 12.91
N VAL A 38 -1.16 4.05 13.75
CA VAL A 38 -0.24 5.00 14.38
C VAL A 38 0.61 5.73 13.33
N LEU A 39 1.11 5.02 12.32
CA LEU A 39 1.87 5.61 11.22
C LEU A 39 1.03 6.63 10.44
N LEU A 40 -0.21 6.28 10.08
CA LEU A 40 -1.13 7.17 9.39
C LEU A 40 -1.46 8.41 10.24
N PHE A 41 -1.61 8.23 11.56
CA PHE A 41 -1.82 9.34 12.48
C PHE A 41 -0.62 10.28 12.52
N ILE A 42 0.60 9.75 12.68
CA ILE A 42 1.84 10.53 12.68
C ILE A 42 2.03 11.23 11.32
N LEU A 43 1.72 10.56 10.22
CA LEU A 43 1.75 11.14 8.87
C LEU A 43 0.79 12.34 8.79
N GLY A 44 -0.45 12.18 9.24
CA GLY A 44 -1.44 13.24 9.30
C GLY A 44 -0.96 14.44 10.12
N LEU A 45 -0.40 14.21 11.32
CA LEU A 45 0.20 15.26 12.15
C LEU A 45 1.36 15.98 11.43
N SER A 46 2.22 15.22 10.75
CA SER A 46 3.39 15.76 10.06
C SER A 46 2.98 16.65 8.88
N LEU A 47 1.95 16.24 8.13
CA LEU A 47 1.37 17.03 7.05
C LEU A 47 0.63 18.27 7.57
N GLY A 48 -0.12 18.13 8.67
CA GLY A 48 -0.89 19.24 9.26
C GLY A 48 -0.04 20.32 9.93
N ARG A 49 1.12 19.97 10.50
CA ARG A 49 2.05 20.94 11.11
C ARG A 49 2.77 21.81 10.09
N ASN A 50 2.82 21.38 8.82
CA ASN A 50 3.59 22.07 7.79
C ASN A 50 2.66 22.96 6.95
N GLU A 51 2.54 24.23 7.33
CA GLU A 51 1.66 25.21 6.65
C GLU A 51 1.93 25.31 5.14
N THR A 52 3.17 25.09 4.70
CA THR A 52 3.53 25.03 3.27
C THR A 52 2.86 23.86 2.56
N PHE A 53 2.73 22.69 3.20
CA PHE A 53 1.98 21.57 2.62
C PHE A 53 0.47 21.88 2.62
N VAL A 54 -0.07 22.39 3.74
CA VAL A 54 -1.51 22.72 3.89
C VAL A 54 -1.98 23.83 2.95
N SER A 55 -1.13 24.81 2.64
CA SER A 55 -1.45 25.86 1.66
C SER A 55 -1.42 25.36 0.22
N HIS A 56 -0.63 24.33 -0.08
CA HIS A 56 -0.60 23.67 -1.40
C HIS A 56 -1.59 22.51 -1.53
N LEU A 57 -2.24 22.09 -0.44
CA LEU A 57 -3.24 21.01 -0.42
C LEU A 57 -4.36 21.15 -1.47
N PRO A 58 -4.92 22.35 -1.76
CA PRO A 58 -5.94 22.47 -2.79
C PRO A 58 -5.40 22.08 -4.18
N ARG A 59 -4.20 22.58 -4.53
CA ARG A 59 -3.57 22.29 -5.82
C ARG A 59 -3.07 20.85 -5.90
N LEU A 60 -2.49 20.34 -4.81
CA LEU A 60 -2.06 18.94 -4.67
C LEU A 60 -3.25 17.98 -4.71
N GLY A 61 -4.36 18.34 -4.09
CA GLY A 61 -5.59 17.56 -4.01
C GLY A 61 -6.26 17.39 -5.36
N LEU A 62 -6.39 18.47 -6.14
CA LEU A 62 -6.91 18.37 -7.52
C LEU A 62 -6.00 17.49 -8.41
N THR A 63 -4.68 17.68 -8.30
CA THR A 63 -3.72 16.91 -9.10
C THR A 63 -3.72 15.43 -8.69
N SER A 64 -3.75 15.14 -7.39
CA SER A 64 -3.77 13.79 -6.87
C SER A 64 -5.07 13.06 -7.19
N LEU A 65 -6.21 13.77 -7.25
CA LEU A 65 -7.48 13.19 -7.68
C LEU A 65 -7.39 12.65 -9.12
N GLY A 66 -6.79 13.44 -10.02
CA GLY A 66 -6.56 13.03 -11.41
C GLY A 66 -5.60 11.84 -11.52
N ILE A 67 -4.52 11.83 -10.72
CA ILE A 67 -3.57 10.71 -10.66
C ILE A 67 -4.26 9.45 -10.10
N ALA A 68 -5.05 9.59 -9.03
CA ALA A 68 -5.75 8.47 -8.41
C ALA A 68 -6.74 7.84 -9.39
N TRP A 69 -7.53 8.64 -10.10
CA TRP A 69 -8.42 8.15 -11.16
C TRP A 69 -7.67 7.44 -12.28
N SER A 70 -6.57 8.03 -12.75
CA SER A 70 -5.74 7.42 -13.78
C SER A 70 -5.16 6.07 -13.33
N CYS A 71 -4.77 5.97 -12.06
CA CYS A 71 -4.22 4.76 -11.46
C CYS A 71 -5.29 3.66 -11.30
N ILE A 72 -6.49 4.02 -10.83
CA ILE A 72 -7.61 3.09 -10.70
C ILE A 72 -8.05 2.58 -12.08
N LEU A 73 -8.20 3.48 -13.05
CA LEU A 73 -8.55 3.13 -14.43
C LEU A 73 -7.48 2.23 -15.05
N GLY A 74 -6.20 2.58 -14.90
CA GLY A 74 -5.08 1.78 -15.39
C GLY A 74 -5.06 0.37 -14.77
N SER A 75 -5.23 0.27 -13.45
CA SER A 75 -5.31 -1.02 -12.74
C SER A 75 -6.50 -1.86 -13.21
N ALA A 76 -7.68 -1.26 -13.36
CA ALA A 76 -8.89 -1.93 -13.83
C ALA A 76 -8.75 -2.43 -15.27
N ILE A 77 -8.18 -1.63 -16.17
CA ILE A 77 -7.94 -2.02 -17.57
C ILE A 77 -6.96 -3.20 -17.65
N VAL A 78 -5.87 -3.15 -16.89
CA VAL A 78 -4.87 -4.24 -16.86
C VAL A 78 -5.49 -5.51 -16.27
N ALA A 79 -6.26 -5.41 -15.19
CA ALA A 79 -6.96 -6.56 -14.62
C ALA A 79 -7.97 -7.18 -15.61
N TRP A 80 -8.70 -6.35 -16.34
CA TRP A 80 -9.63 -6.80 -17.37
C TRP A 80 -8.90 -7.48 -18.53
N LEU A 81 -7.79 -6.91 -19.00
CA LEU A 81 -6.96 -7.48 -20.06
C LEU A 81 -6.33 -8.81 -19.62
N ALA A 82 -5.84 -8.89 -18.38
CA ALA A 82 -5.30 -10.12 -17.82
C ALA A 82 -6.36 -11.23 -17.74
N HIS A 83 -7.60 -10.89 -17.36
CA HIS A 83 -8.71 -11.84 -17.35
C HIS A 83 -9.05 -12.33 -18.76
N ARG A 84 -9.13 -11.42 -19.75
CA ARG A 84 -9.37 -11.76 -21.16
C ARG A 84 -8.29 -12.68 -21.75
N LEU A 85 -7.02 -12.37 -21.52
CA LEU A 85 -5.89 -13.18 -22.00
C LEU A 85 -5.80 -14.56 -21.34
N THR A 86 -6.31 -14.68 -20.11
CA THR A 86 -6.37 -15.96 -19.40
C THR A 86 -7.57 -16.81 -19.86
N ASP A 87 -8.68 -16.16 -20.24
CA ASP A 87 -9.89 -16.82 -20.76
C ASP A 87 -9.65 -17.45 -22.16
N GLU A 88 -8.84 -16.83 -23.02
CA GLU A 88 -8.46 -17.38 -24.33
C GLU A 88 -7.55 -18.64 -24.26
N ARG A 89 -7.05 -19.01 -23.08
CA ARG A 89 -6.30 -20.27 -22.87
C ARG A 89 -7.17 -21.45 -22.40
N ALA A 90 -8.47 -21.23 -22.18
CA ALA A 90 -9.40 -22.23 -21.65
C ALA A 90 -10.42 -22.77 -22.66
N SER A 91 -10.30 -22.44 -23.97
CA SER A 91 -11.08 -23.02 -25.07
C SER A 91 -10.18 -23.61 -26.15
#